data_AF-A0A4V1FC23-F1
#
_entry.id   AF-A0A4V1FC23-F1
#
_cell.length_a   1.000
_cell.length_b   1.000
_cell.length_c   1.000
_cell.angle_alpha   90.00
_cell.angle_beta   90.00
_cell.angle_gamma   90.00
#
_symmetry.space_group_name_H-M   'P 1'
#
loop_
_entity.id
_entity.type
_entity.pdbx_description
1 polymer ?
#
loop_
_entity_poly.entity_id
_entity_poly.type
_entity_poly.pdbx_seq_one_letter_code
_entity_poly.pdbx_strand_id
1 'polypeptide(L)'
;MIRRMRALVAELGPDDARGPFELGGVFDSLGMEEIAAAHYRRALELGLDDERAARLAIQHGSTLRNLGRIDEAIEVLAHAPDHDAVGDARAIFLALALHDAGRSGEAVRVLVEALEPGLPRYRRSVRAYAETLPEPPRHDG
;
A
#
# COMPACT_ATOMS: atom_id res chain seq x y z
N MET A 1 0.29 -24.20 9.03
CA MET A 1 0.92 -22.87 8.84
C MET A 1 0.51 -21.90 9.94
N ILE A 2 -0.76 -21.47 10.02
CA ILE A 2 -1.26 -20.48 11.01
C ILE A 2 -0.91 -20.80 12.47
N ARG A 3 -1.06 -22.05 12.93
CA ARG A 3 -0.73 -22.44 14.32
C ARG A 3 0.73 -22.15 14.68
N ARG A 4 1.66 -22.42 13.75
CA ARG A 4 3.09 -22.14 13.97
C ARG A 4 3.36 -20.64 13.97
N MET A 5 2.73 -19.90 13.06
CA MET A 5 2.86 -18.43 13.04
C MET A 5 2.33 -17.80 14.32
N ARG A 6 1.16 -18.24 14.83
CA ARG A 6 0.62 -17.75 16.10
C ARG A 6 1.54 -18.02 17.29
N ALA A 7 2.22 -19.17 17.32
CA ALA A 7 3.20 -19.46 18.37
C ALA A 7 4.40 -18.51 18.30
N LEU A 8 4.94 -18.28 17.10
CA LEU A 8 6.05 -17.34 16.88
C LEU A 8 5.66 -15.90 17.25
N VAL A 9 4.46 -15.47 16.83
CA VAL A 9 3.95 -14.14 17.15
C VAL A 9 3.65 -13.98 18.64
N ALA A 10 3.28 -15.06 19.36
CA ALA A 10 3.09 -15.00 20.80
C ALA A 10 4.39 -14.81 21.60
N GLU A 11 5.55 -15.05 20.98
CA GLU A 11 6.86 -14.69 21.55
C GLU A 11 7.14 -13.19 21.44
N LEU A 12 6.44 -12.50 20.52
CA LEU A 12 6.39 -11.04 20.47
C LEU A 12 5.42 -10.56 21.56
N GLY A 13 5.76 -9.46 22.23
CA GLY A 13 4.88 -8.87 23.23
C GLY A 13 3.49 -8.55 22.64
N PRO A 14 2.43 -8.51 23.47
CA PRO A 14 1.05 -8.31 22.99
C PRO A 14 0.82 -6.99 22.24
N ASP A 15 1.70 -6.00 22.46
CA ASP A 15 1.68 -4.68 21.82
C ASP A 15 2.76 -4.50 20.74
N ASP A 16 3.44 -5.58 20.34
CA ASP A 16 4.40 -5.54 19.25
C ASP A 16 3.68 -5.64 17.89
N ALA A 17 3.70 -4.55 17.12
CA ALA A 17 3.02 -4.46 15.83
C ALA A 17 3.47 -5.50 14.79
N ARG A 18 4.66 -6.08 14.94
CA ARG A 18 5.16 -7.13 14.04
C ARG A 18 4.27 -8.36 14.09
N GLY A 19 3.70 -8.67 15.25
CA GLY A 19 2.79 -9.79 15.43
C GLY A 19 1.57 -9.75 14.51
N PRO A 20 0.70 -8.74 14.65
CA PRO A 20 -0.44 -8.57 13.76
C PRO A 20 -0.02 -8.35 12.29
N PHE A 21 1.11 -7.70 12.00
CA PHE A 21 1.58 -7.54 10.62
C PHE A 21 1.85 -8.89 9.93
N GLU A 22 2.62 -9.78 10.57
CA GLU A 22 2.95 -11.11 10.03
C GLU A 22 1.71 -12.01 9.93
N LEU A 23 0.78 -11.92 10.89
CA LEU A 23 -0.50 -12.62 10.80
C LEU A 23 -1.34 -12.11 9.63
N GLY A 24 -1.40 -10.80 9.41
CA GLY A 24 -2.05 -10.18 8.27
C GLY A 24 -1.54 -10.76 6.95
N GLY A 25 -0.22 -10.79 6.76
CA GLY A 25 0.43 -11.38 5.58
C GLY A 25 0.07 -12.85 5.36
N VAL A 26 0.06 -13.65 6.44
CA VAL A 26 -0.33 -15.06 6.34
C VAL A 26 -1.80 -15.21 5.93
N PHE A 27 -2.73 -14.46 6.53
CA PHE A 27 -4.15 -14.56 6.17
C PHE A 27 -4.43 -14.05 4.75
N ASP A 28 -3.75 -12.99 4.32
CA ASP A 28 -3.84 -12.45 2.96
C ASP A 28 -3.40 -13.48 1.92
N SER A 29 -2.25 -14.14 2.15
CA SER A 29 -1.76 -15.22 1.29
C SER A 29 -2.67 -16.45 1.21
N LEU A 30 -3.58 -16.61 2.17
CA LEU A 30 -4.56 -17.69 2.24
C LEU A 30 -5.93 -17.29 1.66
N GLY A 31 -6.08 -16.07 1.12
CA GLY A 31 -7.36 -15.55 0.63
C GLY A 31 -8.38 -15.36 1.74
N MET A 32 -7.92 -14.99 2.94
CA MET A 32 -8.78 -14.65 4.08
C MET A 32 -8.73 -13.14 4.32
N GLU A 33 -9.14 -12.36 3.33
CA GLU A 33 -8.86 -10.92 3.24
C GLU A 33 -9.47 -10.12 4.41
N GLU A 34 -10.68 -10.46 4.87
CA GLU A 34 -11.29 -9.77 6.03
C GLU A 34 -10.48 -9.97 7.31
N ILE A 35 -9.93 -11.17 7.51
CA ILE A 35 -9.09 -11.48 8.67
C ILE A 35 -7.75 -10.75 8.53
N ALA A 36 -7.18 -10.72 7.33
CA ALA A 36 -5.96 -9.99 7.04
C ALA A 36 -6.11 -8.49 7.30
N ALA A 37 -7.18 -7.86 6.81
CA ALA A 37 -7.44 -6.44 7.01
C ALA A 37 -7.58 -6.06 8.50
N ALA A 38 -8.23 -6.91 9.30
CA ALA A 38 -8.31 -6.69 10.75
C ALA A 38 -6.92 -6.72 11.42
N HIS A 39 -6.07 -7.65 11.01
CA HIS A 39 -4.70 -7.74 11.50
C HIS A 39 -3.83 -6.56 11.04
N TYR A 40 -3.91 -6.16 9.78
CA TYR A 40 -3.17 -4.98 9.29
C TYR A 40 -3.60 -3.69 9.99
N ARG A 41 -4.90 -3.48 10.23
CA ARG A 41 -5.39 -2.35 11.03
C ARG A 41 -4.78 -2.33 12.42
N ARG A 42 -4.73 -3.48 13.10
CA ARG A 42 -4.11 -3.58 14.43
C ARG A 42 -2.61 -3.26 14.41
N ALA A 43 -1.91 -3.69 13.37
CA ALA A 43 -0.49 -3.37 13.22
C ALA A 43 -0.25 -1.87 12.96
N LEU A 44 -1.13 -1.20 12.19
CA LEU A 44 -1.09 0.26 12.01
C LEU A 44 -1.29 1.01 13.34
N GLU A 45 -2.28 0.60 14.14
CA GLU A 45 -2.54 1.20 15.46
C GLU A 45 -1.36 1.10 16.44
N LEU A 46 -0.59 0.00 16.34
CA LEU A 46 0.55 -0.26 17.22
C LEU A 46 1.85 0.41 16.75
N GLY A 47 1.92 0.80 15.48
CA GLY A 47 3.09 1.44 14.89
C GLY A 47 4.20 0.47 14.51
N LEU A 48 4.70 0.58 13.28
CA LEU A 48 5.82 -0.19 12.75
C LEU A 48 6.99 0.75 12.43
N ASP A 49 8.19 0.20 12.29
CA ASP A 49 9.26 0.91 11.59
C ASP A 49 8.89 1.22 10.14
N ASP A 50 9.55 2.22 9.56
CA ASP A 50 9.23 2.79 8.24
C ASP A 50 9.19 1.72 7.13
N GLU A 51 10.13 0.78 7.14
CA GLU A 51 10.20 -0.28 6.14
C GLU A 51 8.98 -1.21 6.21
N ARG A 52 8.63 -1.66 7.42
CA ARG A 52 7.45 -2.51 7.64
C ARG A 52 6.15 -1.73 7.42
N ALA A 53 6.09 -0.45 7.77
CA ALA A 53 4.94 0.41 7.52
C ALA A 53 4.67 0.55 6.01
N ALA A 54 5.71 0.79 5.20
CA ALA A 54 5.58 0.85 3.75
C ALA A 54 5.10 -0.48 3.14
N ARG A 55 5.66 -1.61 3.61
CA ARG A 55 5.20 -2.95 3.20
C ARG A 55 3.76 -3.24 3.62
N LEU A 56 3.38 -2.84 4.83
CA LEU A 56 2.01 -3.02 5.34
C LEU A 56 1.03 -2.25 4.48
N ALA A 57 1.31 -0.99 4.16
CA ALA A 57 0.39 -0.17 3.38
C ALA A 57 0.08 -0.76 2.00
N ILE A 58 1.09 -1.32 1.31
CA ILE A 58 0.89 -2.00 0.02
C ILE A 58 0.01 -3.24 0.19
N GLN A 59 0.34 -4.10 1.15
CA GLN A 59 -0.41 -5.34 1.40
C GLN A 59 -1.85 -5.02 1.79
N HIS A 60 -2.04 -4.15 2.80
CA HIS A 60 -3.35 -3.75 3.28
C HIS A 60 -4.18 -3.05 2.18
N GLY A 61 -3.57 -2.13 1.41
CA GLY A 61 -4.22 -1.48 0.28
C GLY A 61 -4.68 -2.49 -0.78
N SER A 62 -3.85 -3.49 -1.11
CA SER A 62 -4.24 -4.57 -2.02
C SER A 62 -5.38 -5.43 -1.46
N THR A 63 -5.31 -5.81 -0.18
CA THR A 63 -6.38 -6.55 0.50
C THR A 63 -7.71 -5.76 0.48
N LEU A 64 -7.68 -4.46 0.77
CA LEU A 64 -8.86 -3.59 0.74
C LEU A 64 -9.44 -3.47 -0.67
N ARG A 65 -8.61 -3.39 -1.71
CA ARG A 65 -9.07 -3.46 -3.11
C ARG A 65 -9.81 -4.76 -3.41
N ASN A 66 -9.26 -5.90 -3.01
CA ASN A 66 -9.89 -7.21 -3.21
C ASN A 66 -11.24 -7.33 -2.49
N LEU A 67 -11.39 -6.66 -1.34
CA LEU A 67 -12.65 -6.56 -0.59
C LEU A 67 -13.65 -5.56 -1.18
N GLY A 68 -13.30 -4.83 -2.24
CA GLY A 68 -14.13 -3.77 -2.81
C GLY A 68 -14.17 -2.48 -1.96
N ARG A 69 -13.31 -2.36 -0.95
CA ARG A 69 -13.20 -1.20 -0.06
C ARG A 69 -12.26 -0.17 -0.66
N ILE A 70 -12.61 0.30 -1.86
CA ILE A 70 -11.70 1.05 -2.74
C ILE A 70 -11.24 2.36 -2.12
N ASP A 71 -12.14 3.13 -1.50
CA ASP A 71 -11.79 4.43 -0.89
C ASP A 71 -10.80 4.26 0.27
N GLU A 72 -10.97 3.22 1.09
CA GLU A 72 -10.02 2.91 2.18
C GLU A 72 -8.66 2.47 1.62
N ALA A 73 -8.64 1.73 0.51
CA ALA A 73 -7.39 1.37 -0.15
C ALA A 73 -6.64 2.60 -0.64
N ILE A 74 -7.35 3.54 -1.29
CA ILE A 74 -6.78 4.81 -1.74
C ILE A 74 -6.20 5.58 -0.55
N GLU A 75 -6.96 5.69 0.54
CA GLU A 75 -6.52 6.41 1.74
C GLU A 75 -5.22 5.85 2.32
N VAL A 76 -5.16 4.53 2.51
CA VAL A 76 -3.96 3.85 3.02
C VAL A 76 -2.76 4.05 2.10
N LEU A 77 -2.96 3.94 0.78
CA LEU A 77 -1.87 4.01 -0.19
C LEU A 77 -1.40 5.45 -0.46
N ALA A 78 -2.30 6.43 -0.42
CA ALA A 78 -1.98 7.85 -0.62
C ALA A 78 -1.20 8.43 0.57
N HIS A 79 -1.44 7.90 1.78
CA HIS A 79 -0.78 8.34 3.01
C HIS A 79 0.39 7.45 3.46
N ALA A 80 0.77 6.47 2.64
CA ALA A 80 1.90 5.61 2.98
C ALA A 80 3.25 6.29 2.67
N PRO A 81 4.25 6.16 3.56
CA PRO A 81 5.59 6.69 3.29
C PRO A 81 6.21 6.01 2.06
N ASP A 82 7.02 6.77 1.32
CA ASP A 82 7.94 6.19 0.35
C ASP A 82 9.06 5.45 1.07
N HIS A 83 9.47 4.30 0.54
CA HIS A 83 10.59 3.55 1.09
C HIS A 83 11.28 2.69 0.03
N ASP A 84 12.61 2.71 -0.01
CA ASP A 84 13.41 1.99 -1.02
C ASP A 84 13.13 0.49 -1.05
N ALA A 85 12.80 -0.11 0.10
CA ALA A 85 12.47 -1.53 0.21
C ALA A 85 11.22 -1.94 -0.60
N VAL A 86 10.37 -0.99 -0.99
CA VAL A 86 9.18 -1.25 -1.81
C VAL A 86 9.19 -0.51 -3.15
N GLY A 87 10.15 0.39 -3.38
CA GLY A 87 10.27 1.18 -4.61
C GLY A 87 8.93 1.81 -5.02
N ASP A 88 8.61 1.76 -6.31
CA ASP A 88 7.38 2.34 -6.86
C ASP A 88 6.11 1.49 -6.60
N ALA A 89 6.20 0.40 -5.82
CA ALA A 89 5.05 -0.48 -5.60
C ALA A 89 3.85 0.27 -5.00
N ARG A 90 4.07 1.19 -4.04
CA ARG A 90 3.00 2.03 -3.50
C ARG A 90 2.27 2.81 -4.59
N ALA A 91 3.02 3.46 -5.49
CA ALA A 91 2.45 4.23 -6.60
C ALA A 91 1.64 3.34 -7.55
N ILE A 92 2.15 2.14 -7.86
CA ILE A 92 1.45 1.17 -8.72
C ILE A 92 0.13 0.74 -8.08
N PHE A 93 0.14 0.35 -6.80
CA PHE A 93 -1.08 -0.07 -6.11
C PHE A 93 -2.08 1.09 -5.93
N LEU A 94 -1.60 2.31 -5.69
CA LEU A 94 -2.46 3.52 -5.65
C LEU A 94 -3.14 3.75 -7.00
N ALA A 95 -2.39 3.65 -8.10
CA ALA A 95 -2.95 3.80 -9.44
C ALA A 95 -4.02 2.73 -9.75
N LEU A 96 -3.81 1.49 -9.31
CA LEU A 96 -4.81 0.42 -9.43
C LEU A 96 -6.08 0.73 -8.61
N ALA A 97 -5.94 1.22 -7.37
CA ALA A 97 -7.08 1.61 -6.55
C ALA A 97 -7.86 2.78 -7.17
N LEU A 98 -7.15 3.78 -7.69
CA LEU A 98 -7.74 4.92 -8.40
C LEU A 98 -8.46 4.47 -9.68
N HIS A 99 -7.89 3.53 -10.43
CA HIS A 99 -8.56 2.95 -11.59
C HIS A 99 -9.86 2.24 -11.22
N ASP A 100 -9.86 1.42 -10.17
CA ASP A 100 -11.06 0.74 -9.67
C ASP A 100 -12.15 1.73 -9.23
N ALA A 101 -11.76 2.90 -8.73
CA ALA A 101 -12.66 4.01 -8.38
C ALA A 101 -13.16 4.82 -9.60
N GLY A 102 -12.75 4.47 -10.83
CA GLY A 102 -13.05 5.23 -12.05
C GLY A 102 -12.21 6.51 -12.20
N ARG A 103 -11.26 6.78 -11.31
CA ARG A 103 -10.36 7.94 -11.30
C ARG A 103 -9.12 7.70 -12.17
N SER A 104 -9.33 7.21 -13.39
CA SER A 104 -8.24 6.74 -14.26
C SER A 104 -7.26 7.85 -14.69
N GLY A 105 -7.69 9.11 -14.77
CA GLY A 105 -6.79 10.22 -15.07
C GLY A 105 -5.74 10.42 -13.96
N GLU A 106 -6.16 10.33 -12.70
CA GLU A 106 -5.27 10.40 -11.54
C GLU A 106 -4.35 9.18 -11.48
N ALA A 107 -4.89 7.98 -11.77
CA ALA A 107 -4.09 6.75 -11.85
C ALA A 107 -2.95 6.86 -12.87
N VAL A 108 -3.24 7.37 -14.07
CA VAL A 108 -2.21 7.59 -15.11
C VAL A 108 -1.18 8.60 -14.64
N ARG A 109 -1.60 9.69 -13.96
CA ARG A 109 -0.66 10.67 -13.41
C ARG A 109 0.30 10.03 -12.41
N VAL A 110 -0.21 9.25 -11.46
CA VAL A 110 0.61 8.53 -10.46
C VAL A 110 1.66 7.64 -11.15
N LEU A 111 1.26 6.86 -12.16
CA LEU A 111 2.19 5.97 -12.87
C LEU A 111 3.25 6.75 -13.67
N VAL A 112 2.86 7.86 -14.31
CA VAL A 112 3.83 8.70 -15.02
C VAL A 112 4.84 9.33 -14.06
N GLU A 113 4.37 9.87 -12.94
CA GLU A 113 5.24 10.47 -11.92
C GLU A 113 6.22 9.44 -11.32
N ALA A 114 5.79 8.19 -11.13
CA ALA A 114 6.65 7.10 -10.65
C ALA A 114 7.68 6.63 -11.70
N LEU A 115 7.30 6.54 -12.98
CA LEU A 115 8.18 6.02 -14.04
C LEU A 115 9.12 7.07 -14.65
N GLU A 116 8.72 8.34 -14.65
CA GLU A 116 9.47 9.46 -15.24
C GLU A 116 10.94 9.53 -14.79
N PRO A 117 11.29 9.29 -13.51
CA PRO A 117 12.68 9.30 -13.06
C PRO A 117 13.58 8.25 -13.68
N GLY A 118 13.01 7.10 -14.04
CA GLY A 118 13.74 5.99 -14.66
C GLY A 118 13.96 6.16 -16.17
N LEU A 119 13.36 7.17 -16.80
CA LEU A 119 13.43 7.32 -18.26
C LEU A 119 14.78 7.89 -18.72
N PRO A 120 15.47 7.25 -19.68
CA PRO A 120 16.73 7.77 -20.24
C PRO A 120 16.52 8.99 -21.14
N ARG A 121 15.31 9.20 -21.68
CA ARG A 121 14.91 10.31 -22.57
C ARG A 121 13.44 10.66 -22.34
N TYR A 122 12.99 11.80 -22.89
CA TYR A 122 11.59 12.27 -22.86
C TYR A 122 11.02 12.62 -21.47
N ARG A 123 11.86 12.64 -20.44
CA ARG A 123 11.52 13.01 -19.06
C ARG A 123 10.68 14.30 -18.95
N ARG A 124 11.16 15.38 -19.59
CA ARG A 124 10.44 16.67 -19.64
C ARG A 124 9.06 16.55 -20.30
N SER A 125 8.96 15.81 -21.40
CA SER A 125 7.71 15.66 -22.15
C SER A 125 6.66 14.90 -21.34
N VAL A 126 7.04 13.78 -20.72
CA VAL A 126 6.10 12.99 -19.90
C VAL A 126 5.66 13.73 -18.65
N ARG A 127 6.56 14.51 -18.03
CA ARG A 127 6.21 15.40 -16.91
C ARG A 127 5.16 16.44 -17.33
N ALA A 128 5.35 17.07 -18.49
CA ALA A 128 4.36 18.02 -19.01
C ALA A 128 2.99 17.36 -19.27
N TYR A 129 2.95 16.10 -19.72
CA TYR A 129 1.69 15.37 -19.83
C TYR A 129 1.06 15.06 -18.47
N ALA A 130 1.84 14.63 -17.48
CA ALA A 130 1.36 14.41 -16.12
C ALA A 130 0.70 15.67 -15.51
N GLU A 131 1.27 16.85 -15.76
CA GLU A 131 0.72 18.14 -15.31
C GLU A 131 -0.64 18.47 -15.94
N THR A 132 -1.00 17.86 -17.08
CA THR A 132 -2.34 18.03 -17.69
C THR A 132 -3.41 17.09 -17.13
N LEU A 133 -3.00 16.10 -16.32
CA LEU A 133 -3.90 15.12 -15.70
C LEU A 133 -4.36 15.58 -14.31
N PRO A 134 -5.55 15.15 -13.85
CA PRO A 134 -6.04 15.49 -12.52
C PRO A 134 -5.08 15.05 -11.41
N GLU A 135 -5.02 15.83 -10.33
CA GLU A 135 -4.15 15.50 -9.19
C GLU A 135 -4.67 14.31 -8.39
N PRO A 136 -3.81 13.32 -8.09
CA PRO A 136 -4.15 12.25 -7.17
C PRO A 136 -4.19 12.75 -5.72
N PRO A 137 -4.83 12.02 -4.81
CA PRO A 137 -4.68 12.25 -3.38
C PRO A 137 -3.22 12.02 -2.97
N ARG A 138 -2.71 12.85 -2.06
CA ARG A 138 -1.34 12.81 -1.57
C ARG A 138 -1.31 12.93 -0.05
N HIS A 139 -0.30 12.34 0.57
CA HIS A 139 0.03 12.62 1.97
C HIS A 139 0.42 14.10 2.11
N ASP A 140 -0.41 14.89 2.78
CA ASP A 140 0.03 16.19 3.28
C ASP A 140 1.03 15.93 4.41
N GLY A 141 2.30 16.27 4.18
CA GLY A 141 3.41 16.09 5.13
C GLY A 141 3.24 16.87 6.42
#